data_AF-A0A7W1BFX8-F1
#
_entry.id   AF-A0A7W1BFX8-F1
#
_cell.length_a   1.000
_cell.length_b   1.000
_cell.length_c   1.000
_cell.angle_alpha   90.00
_cell.angle_beta   90.00
_cell.angle_gamma   90.00
#
_symmetry.space_group_name_H-M   'P 1'
#
loop_
_entity.id
_entity.type
_entity.pdbx_description
1 polymer ?
#
loop_
_entity_poly.entity_id
_entity_poly.type
_entity_poly.pdbx_seq_one_letter_code
_entity_poly.pdbx_strand_id
1 'polypeptide(L)'
;MIGTELWPALLALALNGQHDSLAILPSRGPAVRAARLAGQLVLDGVLAESDWAAAPAVTTFFQADPTEGAAASERTEVRVLYDDAALYIGARLFDRAPDSVSAQLARRDRATSSDRFLVYIDSYHDRRSGFFFGINAAGTLYDGTLYNDDWDDDTWDGVWDGQVSRDSLGWTAELRVPFSQLRFQKNGGYHWGINFAREIARRNERAYLVFKPKNGSGFVSRFPELEGLSDVAPPPRMELLPYLTSRAEFLGHDSGDPFNDGSRYAAGAGADLRLGLSANLTLTATVNPDFGQVEVDPAVVNLSDVETFFEERRPFFVEGASIFEFGYGGANDFWGFNWSNPSFLYTRRVGREPQAEEPDAEFTSVPAGTNILGAAKLSGKAGSWSLGGLSALTSREHGEFSADGRRWRAELEPRTYYGVYRAQKEFAEGRQGLGVIGTATHRFFQAPELRDELNAGGLALGVDGWTALDRGRTWVLTGWAGLSRVTGTPERMRSLQESSVHYFQRPDAGHLGVDRDATSLSGFAGRLTVNKQRGDWMFNSAFGVVDPGFEVNDLGFQARSDQINGSAVVGRRWTRPGRLFRNVRLNLATFRSWNTAGDLTWTGYFLTSAF
;
A
#
# COMPACT_ATOMS: atom_id res chain seq x y z
N MET A 1 0.64 32.37 39.78
CA MET A 1 1.83 33.12 40.22
C MET A 1 2.93 32.12 40.53
N ILE A 2 4.17 32.43 40.10
CA ILE A 2 5.33 31.55 39.83
C ILE A 2 5.15 30.78 38.50
N GLY A 3 5.95 30.96 37.46
CA GLY A 3 6.96 31.96 37.13
C GLY A 3 7.14 31.96 35.62
N THR A 4 6.82 33.08 35.00
CA THR A 4 6.77 33.37 33.57
C THR A 4 8.12 33.89 33.09
N GLU A 5 9.20 33.10 33.08
CA GLU A 5 10.52 33.58 32.58
C GLU A 5 11.40 32.49 31.95
N LEU A 6 10.93 31.83 30.88
CA LEU A 6 11.83 31.14 29.94
C LEU A 6 11.44 31.29 28.46
N TRP A 7 10.36 32.01 28.14
CA TRP A 7 9.82 32.13 26.78
C TRP A 7 10.45 33.17 25.83
N PRO A 8 11.26 34.18 26.23
CA PRO A 8 11.78 35.13 25.23
C PRO A 8 13.08 34.68 24.53
N ALA A 9 13.83 33.72 25.07
CA ALA A 9 15.18 33.41 24.55
C ALA A 9 15.19 32.53 23.29
N LEU A 10 14.12 31.75 23.04
CA LEU A 10 14.01 30.89 21.85
C LEU A 10 13.39 31.59 20.62
N LEU A 11 12.74 32.75 20.81
CA LEU A 11 12.13 33.52 19.72
C LEU A 11 13.09 34.54 19.07
N ALA A 12 14.17 34.92 19.75
CA ALA A 12 15.07 35.99 19.28
C ALA A 12 16.16 35.55 18.27
N LEU A 13 16.33 34.24 18.02
CA LEU A 13 17.25 33.74 16.97
C LEU A 13 16.58 33.47 15.62
N ALA A 14 15.29 33.82 15.45
CA ALA A 14 14.51 33.45 14.27
C ALA A 14 14.35 34.56 13.21
N LEU A 15 15.03 35.71 13.34
CA LEU A 15 14.74 36.91 12.53
C LEU A 15 15.87 37.46 11.65
N ASN A 16 16.96 36.73 11.43
CA ASN A 16 17.95 37.11 10.41
C ASN A 16 18.25 35.94 9.48
N GLY A 17 17.37 35.73 8.50
CA GLY A 17 17.66 34.95 7.31
C GLY A 17 17.63 35.87 6.10
N GLN A 18 18.80 36.25 5.60
CA GLN A 18 18.93 36.90 4.29
C GLN A 18 18.19 36.06 3.24
N HIS A 19 17.31 36.73 2.51
CA HIS A 19 16.63 36.18 1.34
C HIS A 19 17.62 36.14 0.17
N ASP A 20 18.52 35.15 0.17
CA ASP A 20 19.18 34.77 -1.07
C ASP A 20 18.25 33.85 -1.86
N SER A 21 17.89 34.33 -3.04
CA SER A 21 17.11 33.66 -4.07
C SER A 21 17.67 32.26 -4.32
N LEU A 22 16.92 31.21 -3.95
CA LEU A 22 17.22 29.85 -4.37
C LEU A 22 17.23 29.84 -5.90
N ALA A 23 18.40 29.58 -6.49
CA ALA A 23 18.52 29.29 -7.90
C ALA A 23 17.48 28.23 -8.26
N ILE A 24 16.66 28.52 -9.26
CA ILE A 24 15.67 27.60 -9.81
C ILE A 24 16.46 26.45 -10.44
N LEU A 25 16.72 25.40 -9.66
CA LEU A 25 17.25 24.15 -10.19
C LEU A 25 16.21 23.61 -11.19
N PRO A 26 16.64 23.15 -12.38
CA PRO A 26 15.71 22.68 -13.39
C PRO A 26 14.81 21.59 -12.81
N SER A 27 13.51 21.68 -13.10
CA SER A 27 12.49 20.76 -12.56
C SER A 27 12.69 19.31 -13.01
N ARG A 28 13.59 19.07 -13.97
CA ARG A 28 14.02 17.77 -14.50
C ARG A 28 15.51 17.83 -14.77
N GLY A 29 16.25 16.87 -14.20
CA GLY A 29 17.67 16.68 -14.49
C GLY A 29 17.91 16.32 -15.96
N PRO A 30 19.18 16.22 -16.40
CA PRO A 30 19.51 15.82 -17.77
C PRO A 30 18.97 14.41 -18.06
N ALA A 31 18.55 14.18 -19.30
CA ALA A 31 18.10 12.85 -19.74
C ALA A 31 19.21 11.80 -19.54
N VAL A 32 18.78 10.60 -19.16
CA VAL A 32 19.63 9.42 -19.01
C VAL A 32 19.53 8.62 -20.30
N ARG A 33 20.67 8.20 -20.86
CA ARG A 33 20.68 7.42 -22.11
C ARG A 33 21.03 5.96 -21.82
N ALA A 34 20.13 5.05 -22.18
CA ALA A 34 20.40 3.63 -22.25
C ALA A 34 21.16 3.29 -23.54
N ALA A 35 22.16 2.41 -23.46
CA ALA A 35 22.84 1.85 -24.62
C ALA A 35 22.45 0.38 -24.81
N ARG A 36 22.30 -0.05 -26.06
CA ARG A 36 21.96 -1.44 -26.36
C ARG A 36 23.19 -2.32 -26.15
N LEU A 37 23.01 -3.42 -25.44
CA LEU A 37 24.04 -4.42 -25.21
C LEU A 37 24.42 -5.09 -26.54
N ALA A 38 25.71 -5.12 -26.86
CA ALA A 38 26.26 -5.78 -28.04
C ALA A 38 26.88 -7.15 -27.71
N GLY A 39 27.50 -7.27 -26.53
CA GLY A 39 28.11 -8.50 -26.03
C GLY A 39 27.21 -9.35 -25.13
N GLN A 40 27.79 -10.38 -24.52
CA GLN A 40 27.18 -11.07 -23.38
C GLN A 40 27.57 -10.33 -22.11
N LEU A 41 26.60 -10.10 -21.22
CA LEU A 41 26.82 -9.56 -19.88
C LEU A 41 26.81 -10.71 -18.87
N VAL A 42 27.82 -10.80 -18.02
CA VAL A 42 27.84 -11.74 -16.90
C VAL A 42 27.46 -10.97 -15.65
N LEU A 43 26.31 -11.29 -15.05
CA LEU A 43 25.87 -10.63 -13.83
C LEU A 43 26.67 -11.17 -12.63
N ASP A 44 27.81 -10.57 -12.33
CA ASP A 44 28.70 -10.96 -11.22
C ASP A 44 29.01 -9.79 -10.27
N GLY A 45 28.45 -8.61 -10.54
CA GLY A 45 28.66 -7.40 -9.77
C GLY A 45 29.92 -6.65 -10.16
N VAL A 46 30.65 -7.06 -11.20
CA VAL A 46 31.89 -6.43 -11.67
C VAL A 46 31.65 -5.78 -13.04
N LEU A 47 31.93 -4.48 -13.14
CA LEU A 47 31.72 -3.72 -14.39
C LEU A 47 32.90 -3.87 -15.37
N ALA A 48 33.25 -5.10 -15.76
CA ALA A 48 34.44 -5.41 -16.57
C ALA A 48 34.18 -5.40 -18.09
N GLU A 49 32.93 -5.59 -18.50
CA GLU A 49 32.53 -5.68 -19.90
C GLU A 49 32.74 -4.38 -20.67
N SER A 50 33.12 -4.50 -21.95
CA SER A 50 33.33 -3.34 -22.82
C SER A 50 32.07 -2.50 -23.00
N ASP A 51 30.89 -3.11 -22.96
CA ASP A 51 29.60 -2.43 -23.07
C ASP A 51 29.39 -1.42 -21.92
N TRP A 52 29.83 -1.76 -20.70
CA TRP A 52 29.83 -0.80 -19.59
C TRP A 52 30.75 0.38 -19.85
N ALA A 53 31.96 0.14 -20.36
CA ALA A 53 32.89 1.23 -20.69
C ALA A 53 32.36 2.14 -21.81
N ALA A 54 31.62 1.59 -22.77
CA ALA A 54 31.06 2.32 -23.91
C ALA A 54 29.77 3.09 -23.57
N ALA A 55 29.02 2.66 -22.57
CA ALA A 55 27.76 3.30 -22.18
C ALA A 55 27.98 4.68 -21.54
N PRO A 56 27.14 5.69 -21.85
CA PRO A 56 27.18 6.99 -21.18
C PRO A 56 26.96 6.86 -19.68
N ALA A 57 27.84 7.46 -18.88
CA ALA A 57 27.75 7.46 -17.43
C ALA A 57 27.03 8.71 -16.91
N VAL A 58 26.12 8.50 -15.97
CA VAL A 58 25.54 9.55 -15.13
C VAL A 58 26.43 9.71 -13.90
N THR A 59 26.94 10.92 -13.66
CA THR A 59 27.95 11.16 -12.60
C THR A 59 27.58 12.26 -11.62
N THR A 60 26.51 13.02 -11.88
CA THR A 60 26.18 14.22 -11.12
C THR A 60 25.04 13.92 -10.15
N PHE A 61 25.39 13.65 -8.90
CA PHE A 61 24.46 13.38 -7.82
C PHE A 61 24.44 14.52 -6.82
N PHE A 62 23.26 14.83 -6.31
CA PHE A 62 23.02 15.88 -5.32
C PHE A 62 22.44 15.29 -4.04
N GLN A 63 22.92 15.78 -2.91
CA GLN A 63 22.42 15.40 -1.60
C GLN A 63 20.98 15.90 -1.43
N ALA A 64 20.09 15.00 -1.02
CA ALA A 64 18.86 15.36 -0.32
C ALA A 64 19.17 15.55 1.18
N ASP A 65 20.00 14.66 1.72
CA ASP A 65 20.52 14.71 3.09
C ASP A 65 22.03 14.49 3.09
N PRO A 66 22.79 15.10 4.02
CA PRO A 66 22.33 16.06 5.03
C PRO A 66 22.10 17.47 4.47
N THR A 67 22.88 17.89 3.47
CA THR A 67 22.88 19.26 2.96
C THR A 67 22.20 19.29 1.60
N GLU A 68 20.92 19.65 1.60
CA GLU A 68 20.10 19.68 0.38
C GLU A 68 20.76 20.49 -0.76
N GLY A 69 20.86 19.89 -1.95
CA GLY A 69 21.40 20.50 -3.15
C GLY A 69 22.93 20.55 -3.22
N ALA A 70 23.66 20.15 -2.18
CA ALA A 70 25.11 20.00 -2.26
C ALA A 70 25.49 18.82 -3.18
N ALA A 71 26.69 18.85 -3.75
CA ALA A 71 27.22 17.68 -4.47
C ALA A 71 27.35 16.48 -3.52
N ALA A 72 27.09 15.27 -4.02
CA ALA A 72 27.32 14.04 -3.27
C ALA A 72 28.77 13.97 -2.76
N SER A 73 28.96 13.50 -1.52
CA SER A 73 30.28 13.51 -0.89
C SER A 73 31.22 12.44 -1.40
N GLU A 74 30.65 11.38 -1.97
CA GLU A 74 31.35 10.29 -2.64
C GLU A 74 30.92 10.20 -4.11
N ARG A 75 31.89 9.99 -5.00
CA ARG A 75 31.64 9.92 -6.45
C ARG A 75 30.79 8.69 -6.76
N THR A 76 29.81 8.85 -7.63
CA THR A 76 28.93 7.77 -8.10
C THR A 76 28.84 7.84 -9.60
N GLU A 77 28.99 6.71 -10.29
CA GLU A 77 28.75 6.60 -11.72
C GLU A 77 27.70 5.53 -11.97
N VAL A 78 26.66 5.86 -12.73
CA VAL A 78 25.62 4.91 -13.10
C VAL A 78 25.52 4.83 -14.61
N ARG A 79 25.40 3.62 -15.13
CA ARG A 79 25.24 3.33 -16.55
C ARG A 79 24.02 2.44 -16.74
N VAL A 80 23.36 2.62 -17.88
CA VAL A 80 22.15 1.87 -18.22
C VAL A 80 22.39 1.16 -19.55
N LEU A 81 22.26 -0.16 -19.52
CA LEU A 81 22.29 -1.01 -20.69
C LEU A 81 20.93 -1.70 -20.88
N TYR A 82 20.64 -2.18 -22.08
CA TYR A 82 19.45 -3.01 -22.32
C TYR A 82 19.68 -3.99 -23.46
N ASP A 83 18.97 -5.10 -23.44
CA ASP A 83 18.82 -6.01 -24.57
C ASP A 83 17.34 -6.21 -24.90
N ASP A 84 16.96 -7.31 -25.53
CA ASP A 84 15.54 -7.59 -25.83
C ASP A 84 14.76 -8.14 -24.62
N ALA A 85 15.45 -8.55 -23.55
CA ALA A 85 14.89 -9.26 -22.41
C ALA A 85 14.86 -8.43 -21.11
N ALA A 86 15.84 -7.54 -20.90
CA ALA A 86 15.99 -6.81 -19.65
C ALA A 86 16.63 -5.43 -19.80
N LEU A 87 16.37 -4.59 -18.79
CA LEU A 87 17.15 -3.40 -18.48
C LEU A 87 18.26 -3.78 -17.49
N TYR A 88 19.48 -3.32 -17.74
CA TYR A 88 20.63 -3.56 -16.88
C TYR A 88 21.14 -2.23 -16.31
N ILE A 89 21.41 -2.21 -15.01
CA ILE A 89 21.91 -1.04 -14.31
C ILE A 89 23.24 -1.38 -13.67
N GLY A 90 24.30 -0.69 -14.09
CA GLY A 90 25.65 -0.83 -13.56
C GLY A 90 26.02 0.42 -12.76
N ALA A 91 26.29 0.28 -11.48
CA ALA A 91 26.64 1.38 -10.60
C ALA A 91 28.04 1.20 -10.00
N ARG A 92 28.92 2.18 -10.21
CA ARG A 92 30.21 2.32 -9.53
C ARG A 92 30.08 3.33 -8.40
N LEU A 93 30.22 2.84 -7.17
CA LEU A 93 29.97 3.58 -5.94
C LEU A 93 31.30 3.77 -5.24
N PHE A 94 32.04 4.81 -5.65
CA PHE A 94 33.34 5.10 -5.07
C PHE A 94 33.19 5.44 -3.59
N ASP A 95 34.16 5.05 -2.78
CA ASP A 95 34.23 5.38 -1.37
C ASP A 95 35.67 5.62 -0.95
N ARG A 96 35.97 6.78 -0.35
CA ARG A 96 37.32 7.09 0.15
C ARG A 96 37.72 6.22 1.35
N ALA A 97 36.77 5.56 2.02
CA ALA A 97 36.98 4.63 3.12
C ALA A 97 36.28 3.30 2.80
N PRO A 98 36.80 2.51 1.83
CA PRO A 98 36.15 1.30 1.33
C PRO A 98 36.02 0.20 2.38
N ASP A 99 36.92 0.18 3.37
CA ASP A 99 36.89 -0.68 4.56
C ASP A 99 35.72 -0.35 5.51
N SER A 100 35.19 0.86 5.42
CA SER A 100 34.13 1.41 6.27
C SER A 100 32.75 1.41 5.60
N VAL A 101 32.61 0.81 4.42
CA VAL A 101 31.31 0.64 3.76
C VAL A 101 30.46 -0.31 4.60
N SER A 102 29.27 0.13 5.02
CA SER A 102 28.37 -0.70 5.81
C SER A 102 27.67 -1.72 4.91
N ALA A 103 27.95 -3.01 5.12
CA ALA A 103 27.33 -4.13 4.42
C ALA A 103 26.77 -5.13 5.43
N GLN A 104 25.69 -4.74 6.11
CA GLN A 104 24.98 -5.64 6.99
C GLN A 104 23.99 -6.48 6.19
N LEU A 105 24.20 -7.80 6.19
CA LEU A 105 23.26 -8.74 5.60
C LEU A 105 21.95 -8.73 6.41
N ALA A 106 20.82 -8.58 5.72
CA ALA A 106 19.50 -8.85 6.26
C ALA A 106 18.73 -9.79 5.33
N ARG A 107 17.61 -10.33 5.84
CA ARG A 107 16.57 -10.89 4.97
C ARG A 107 16.08 -9.80 4.02
N ARG A 108 15.61 -10.21 2.83
CA ARG A 108 14.93 -9.35 1.85
C ARG A 108 13.90 -8.46 2.57
N ASP A 109 13.83 -7.19 2.18
CA ASP A 109 12.83 -6.20 2.66
C ASP A 109 12.94 -5.78 4.13
N ARG A 110 13.98 -6.22 4.86
CA ARG A 110 14.34 -5.59 6.16
C ARG A 110 15.36 -4.48 5.98
N ALA A 111 14.98 -3.28 6.37
CA ALA A 111 15.86 -2.13 6.40
C ALA A 111 16.98 -2.30 7.45
N THR A 112 18.22 -2.52 7.01
CA THR A 112 19.44 -2.41 7.84
C THR A 112 20.13 -1.07 7.66
N SER A 113 20.89 -0.61 8.66
CA SER A 113 21.76 0.56 8.49
C SER A 113 22.97 0.18 7.62
N SER A 114 22.78 0.20 6.31
CA SER A 114 23.75 -0.24 5.30
C SER A 114 23.83 0.76 4.14
N ASP A 115 24.95 0.75 3.44
CA ASP A 115 25.10 1.52 2.20
C ASP A 115 24.22 0.87 1.13
N ARG A 116 23.45 1.68 0.40
CA ARG A 116 22.45 1.22 -0.57
C ARG A 116 22.53 1.98 -1.88
N PHE A 117 22.12 1.29 -2.93
CA PHE A 117 21.87 1.88 -4.24
C PHE A 117 20.44 1.52 -4.67
N LEU A 118 19.70 2.51 -5.15
CA LEU A 118 18.33 2.34 -5.63
C LEU A 118 18.17 2.93 -7.03
N VAL A 119 17.36 2.26 -7.84
CA VAL A 119 16.85 2.73 -9.13
C VAL A 119 15.33 2.83 -9.06
N TYR A 120 14.80 3.92 -9.60
CA TYR A 120 13.37 4.17 -9.72
C TYR A 120 13.00 4.30 -11.19
N ILE A 121 11.92 3.64 -11.62
CA ILE A 121 11.51 3.55 -13.02
C ILE A 121 10.01 3.88 -13.15
N ASP A 122 9.70 4.94 -13.88
CA ASP A 122 8.35 5.26 -14.36
C ASP A 122 8.22 4.74 -15.81
N SER A 123 7.88 3.47 -15.95
CA SER A 123 7.69 2.81 -17.25
C SER A 123 6.34 3.16 -17.90
N TYR A 124 5.41 3.76 -17.13
CA TYR A 124 4.11 4.21 -17.60
C TYR A 124 4.16 5.61 -18.25
N HIS A 125 5.16 6.41 -17.87
CA HIS A 125 5.31 7.84 -18.14
C HIS A 125 4.16 8.71 -17.65
N ASP A 126 3.41 8.23 -16.65
CA ASP A 126 2.30 8.98 -16.09
C ASP A 126 2.75 9.96 -15.00
N ARG A 127 4.04 9.96 -14.66
CA ARG A 127 4.68 10.87 -13.70
C ARG A 127 4.09 10.77 -12.30
N ARG A 128 3.54 9.61 -11.96
CA ARG A 128 2.82 9.39 -10.70
C ARG A 128 2.98 7.97 -10.16
N SER A 129 3.16 7.00 -11.04
CA SER A 129 3.32 5.59 -10.71
C SER A 129 4.62 5.03 -11.29
N GLY A 130 5.14 3.97 -10.69
CA GLY A 130 6.39 3.36 -11.12
C GLY A 130 6.80 2.18 -10.26
N PHE A 131 8.07 1.82 -10.36
CA PHE A 131 8.70 0.74 -9.60
C PHE A 131 10.02 1.23 -9.02
N PHE A 132 10.46 0.64 -7.92
CA PHE A 132 11.82 0.80 -7.44
C PHE A 132 12.49 -0.54 -7.21
N PHE A 133 13.80 -0.58 -7.43
CA PHE A 133 14.65 -1.72 -7.18
C PHE A 133 15.89 -1.23 -6.45
N GLY A 134 16.31 -1.93 -5.42
CA GLY A 134 17.42 -1.53 -4.57
C GLY A 134 18.28 -2.70 -4.15
N ILE A 135 19.56 -2.44 -3.95
CA ILE A 135 20.52 -3.41 -3.46
C ILE A 135 21.45 -2.74 -2.44
N ASN A 136 21.73 -3.40 -1.33
CA ASN A 136 22.74 -2.93 -0.38
C ASN A 136 24.13 -3.47 -0.71
N ALA A 137 25.17 -2.92 -0.07
CA ALA A 137 26.56 -3.35 -0.27
C ALA A 137 26.86 -4.80 0.18
N ALA A 138 25.89 -5.52 0.75
CA ALA A 138 25.95 -6.95 1.09
C ALA A 138 25.19 -7.85 0.10
N GLY A 139 24.51 -7.29 -0.90
CA GLY A 139 23.70 -8.02 -1.87
C GLY A 139 22.24 -8.27 -1.46
N THR A 140 21.75 -7.67 -0.37
CA THR A 140 20.31 -7.75 -0.03
C THR A 140 19.50 -6.90 -1.00
N LEU A 141 18.47 -7.51 -1.60
CA LEU A 141 17.56 -6.89 -2.56
C LEU A 141 16.37 -6.21 -1.85
N TYR A 142 15.84 -5.16 -2.48
CA TYR A 142 14.66 -4.40 -2.08
C TYR A 142 13.85 -4.05 -3.33
N ASP A 143 12.53 -4.15 -3.28
CA ASP A 143 11.67 -3.69 -4.36
C ASP A 143 10.32 -3.19 -3.86
N GLY A 144 9.57 -2.60 -4.78
CA GLY A 144 8.22 -2.10 -4.52
C GLY A 144 7.69 -1.26 -5.67
N THR A 145 6.47 -0.76 -5.49
CA THR A 145 5.82 0.12 -6.45
C THR A 145 5.75 1.55 -5.93
N LEU A 146 5.70 2.50 -6.86
CA LEU A 146 5.47 3.92 -6.59
C LEU A 146 4.06 4.28 -7.02
N TYR A 147 3.36 5.10 -6.25
CA TYR A 147 2.04 5.60 -6.57
C TYR A 147 1.80 6.98 -5.93
N ASN A 148 0.72 7.63 -6.33
CA ASN A 148 0.36 8.97 -5.85
C ASN A 148 1.50 10.02 -5.96
N ASP A 149 2.48 9.83 -6.86
CA ASP A 149 3.67 10.67 -7.11
C ASP A 149 4.71 10.71 -5.96
N ASP A 150 4.28 10.50 -4.71
CA ASP A 150 5.11 10.65 -3.52
C ASP A 150 5.17 9.40 -2.63
N TRP A 151 4.34 8.39 -2.89
CA TRP A 151 4.17 7.23 -2.02
C TRP A 151 4.74 5.97 -2.67
N ASP A 152 5.11 5.03 -1.82
CA ASP A 152 5.66 3.74 -2.18
C ASP A 152 4.94 2.61 -1.42
N ASP A 153 4.95 1.43 -2.02
CA ASP A 153 4.39 0.18 -1.49
C ASP A 153 5.44 -0.91 -1.70
N ASP A 154 6.05 -1.35 -0.59
CA ASP A 154 7.12 -2.35 -0.52
C ASP A 154 6.59 -3.79 -0.40
N THR A 155 5.27 -4.00 -0.55
CA THR A 155 4.67 -5.34 -0.52
C THR A 155 4.73 -6.06 -1.88
N TRP A 156 5.14 -5.36 -2.94
CA TRP A 156 5.29 -5.93 -4.27
C TRP A 156 6.66 -6.59 -4.44
N ASP A 157 6.66 -7.90 -4.60
CA ASP A 157 7.86 -8.70 -4.87
C ASP A 157 8.07 -8.96 -6.37
N GLY A 158 9.14 -8.38 -6.93
CA GLY A 158 9.55 -8.63 -8.32
C GLY A 158 10.48 -9.84 -8.45
N VAL A 159 10.48 -10.48 -9.63
CA VAL A 159 11.51 -11.48 -10.01
C VAL A 159 12.60 -10.82 -10.84
N TRP A 160 13.70 -10.43 -10.20
CA TRP A 160 14.85 -9.74 -10.79
C TRP A 160 16.14 -10.15 -10.07
N ASP A 161 17.29 -9.90 -10.70
CA ASP A 161 18.58 -10.34 -10.20
C ASP A 161 19.49 -9.13 -9.90
N GLY A 162 20.30 -9.22 -8.84
CA GLY A 162 21.29 -8.19 -8.51
C GLY A 162 22.54 -8.80 -7.88
N GLN A 163 23.71 -8.28 -8.24
CA GLN A 163 25.00 -8.71 -7.71
C GLN A 163 25.85 -7.52 -7.28
N VAL A 164 26.69 -7.75 -6.29
CA VAL A 164 27.58 -6.72 -5.72
C VAL A 164 29.00 -7.25 -5.65
N SER A 165 29.95 -6.40 -6.02
CA SER A 165 31.37 -6.64 -5.78
C SER A 165 31.99 -5.46 -5.02
N ARG A 166 32.99 -5.75 -4.19
CA ARG A 166 33.69 -4.76 -3.36
C ARG A 166 35.16 -4.75 -3.73
N ASP A 167 35.73 -3.55 -3.83
CA ASP A 167 37.14 -3.39 -4.16
C ASP A 167 37.79 -2.22 -3.43
N SER A 168 39.06 -1.95 -3.74
CA SER A 168 39.85 -0.91 -3.08
C SER A 168 39.37 0.51 -3.32
N LEU A 169 38.42 0.75 -4.23
CA LEU A 169 37.88 2.08 -4.50
C LEU A 169 36.44 2.24 -3.97
N GLY A 170 35.83 1.20 -3.41
CA GLY A 170 34.43 1.20 -2.94
C GLY A 170 33.72 -0.10 -3.31
N TRP A 171 32.60 0.02 -4.01
CA TRP A 171 31.83 -1.15 -4.47
C TRP A 171 31.13 -0.90 -5.79
N THR A 172 30.70 -1.98 -6.42
CA THR A 172 29.92 -2.00 -7.65
C THR A 172 28.65 -2.80 -7.44
N ALA A 173 27.60 -2.39 -8.14
CA ALA A 173 26.35 -3.12 -8.19
C ALA A 173 25.94 -3.32 -9.66
N GLU A 174 25.49 -4.51 -9.99
CA GLU A 174 24.84 -4.82 -11.25
C GLU A 174 23.43 -5.33 -10.98
N LEU A 175 22.45 -4.74 -11.64
CA LEU A 175 21.05 -5.15 -11.54
C LEU A 175 20.56 -5.55 -12.93
N ARG A 176 19.85 -6.67 -13.01
CA ARG A 176 19.11 -7.12 -14.18
C ARG A 176 17.62 -7.08 -13.86
N VAL A 177 16.92 -6.15 -14.49
CA VAL A 177 15.47 -5.97 -14.34
C VAL A 177 14.79 -6.47 -15.63
N PRO A 178 14.19 -7.67 -15.62
CA PRO A 178 13.50 -8.19 -16.78
C PRO A 178 12.34 -7.29 -17.21
N PHE A 179 12.14 -7.13 -18.51
CA PHE A 179 10.98 -6.38 -19.03
C PHE A 179 9.64 -7.03 -18.66
N SER A 180 9.63 -8.29 -18.19
CA SER A 180 8.44 -8.93 -17.62
C SER A 180 8.02 -8.38 -16.26
N GLN A 181 8.93 -7.76 -15.52
CA GLN A 181 8.61 -7.11 -14.25
C GLN A 181 8.10 -5.68 -14.45
N LEU A 182 8.36 -5.09 -15.62
CA LEU A 182 7.97 -3.71 -15.95
C LEU A 182 6.73 -3.70 -16.84
N ARG A 183 5.77 -2.84 -16.54
CA ARG A 183 4.58 -2.66 -17.38
C ARG A 183 4.77 -1.46 -18.31
N PHE A 184 4.70 -1.68 -19.62
CA PHE A 184 4.91 -0.64 -20.63
C PHE A 184 4.22 -0.94 -21.97
N GLN A 185 3.99 0.11 -22.77
CA GLN A 185 3.36 0.03 -24.09
C GLN A 185 4.36 0.23 -25.24
N LYS A 186 4.14 -0.46 -26.36
CA LYS A 186 4.89 -0.25 -27.60
C LYS A 186 4.29 0.93 -28.37
N ASN A 187 4.81 2.14 -28.17
CA ASN A 187 4.23 3.39 -28.72
C ASN A 187 5.19 4.22 -29.58
N GLY A 188 5.85 3.63 -30.59
CA GLY A 188 6.68 4.38 -31.56
C GLY A 188 7.92 5.08 -30.98
N GLY A 189 8.15 4.96 -29.67
CA GLY A 189 9.26 5.46 -28.87
C GLY A 189 8.99 5.15 -27.39
N TYR A 190 10.02 4.78 -26.63
CA TYR A 190 9.90 4.53 -25.19
C TYR A 190 10.28 5.79 -24.43
N HIS A 191 9.28 6.42 -23.83
CA HIS A 191 9.41 7.60 -22.98
C HIS A 191 9.25 7.15 -21.53
N TRP A 192 10.33 6.81 -20.84
CA TRP A 192 10.27 6.38 -19.44
C TRP A 192 10.90 7.43 -18.54
N GLY A 193 10.47 7.50 -17.28
CA GLY A 193 11.20 8.23 -16.25
C GLY A 193 12.19 7.30 -15.56
N ILE A 194 13.40 7.77 -15.26
CA ILE A 194 14.37 7.03 -14.43
C ILE A 194 15.05 7.96 -13.43
N ASN A 195 15.28 7.47 -12.22
CA ASN A 195 16.05 8.18 -11.21
C ASN A 195 16.90 7.20 -10.40
N PHE A 196 17.95 7.71 -9.77
CA PHE A 196 18.89 6.90 -8.98
C PHE A 196 19.10 7.54 -7.62
N ALA A 197 19.28 6.71 -6.60
CA ALA A 197 19.68 7.13 -5.27
C ALA A 197 20.84 6.30 -4.73
N ARG A 198 21.69 6.96 -3.94
CA ARG A 198 22.71 6.32 -3.12
C ARG A 198 22.52 6.74 -1.68
N GLU A 199 22.51 5.77 -0.78
CA GLU A 199 22.52 5.99 0.66
C GLU A 199 23.87 5.55 1.23
N ILE A 200 24.46 6.41 2.07
CA ILE A 200 25.71 6.14 2.77
C ILE A 200 25.42 6.18 4.26
N ALA A 201 25.34 5.00 4.88
CA ALA A 201 24.83 4.85 6.24
C ALA A 201 25.70 5.62 7.25
N ARG A 202 27.03 5.48 7.15
CA ARG A 202 27.98 6.11 8.09
C ARG A 202 27.95 7.64 8.06
N ARG A 203 27.52 8.25 6.94
CA ARG A 203 27.41 9.71 6.80
C ARG A 203 25.98 10.20 7.05
N ASN A 204 25.02 9.28 7.10
CA ASN A 204 23.59 9.56 7.02
C ASN A 204 23.32 10.51 5.85
N GLU A 205 23.85 10.13 4.68
CA GLU A 205 23.76 10.87 3.44
C GLU A 205 22.88 10.11 2.46
N ARG A 206 21.96 10.84 1.82
CA ARG A 206 21.14 10.35 0.72
C ARG A 206 21.31 11.29 -0.45
N ALA A 207 21.83 10.77 -1.55
CA ALA A 207 22.07 11.53 -2.76
C ALA A 207 21.28 10.94 -3.92
N TYR A 208 20.76 11.82 -4.78
CA TYR A 208 19.93 11.47 -5.93
C TYR A 208 20.49 12.10 -7.20
N LEU A 209 20.17 11.51 -8.36
CA LEU A 209 20.31 12.22 -9.63
C LEU A 209 19.40 13.46 -9.66
N VAL A 210 18.12 13.27 -9.32
CA VAL A 210 17.18 14.37 -9.05
C VAL A 210 16.48 14.11 -7.71
N PHE A 211 16.75 14.95 -6.71
CA PHE A 211 16.12 14.82 -5.40
C PHE A 211 14.76 15.52 -5.34
N LYS A 212 13.90 15.05 -4.44
CA LYS A 212 12.71 15.80 -4.00
C LYS A 212 13.14 16.86 -2.98
N PRO A 213 12.93 18.16 -3.22
CA PRO A 213 13.24 19.17 -2.23
C PRO A 213 12.44 18.96 -0.95
N LYS A 214 13.04 19.19 0.22
CA LYS A 214 12.45 19.05 1.55
C LYS A 214 11.20 19.90 1.74
N ASN A 215 11.11 21.01 1.02
CA ASN A 215 9.95 21.92 1.02
C ASN A 215 9.07 21.75 -0.23
N GLY A 216 9.34 20.75 -1.06
CA GLY A 216 8.57 20.43 -2.26
C GLY A 216 7.71 19.18 -2.08
N SER A 217 6.83 18.97 -3.05
CA SER A 217 6.09 17.72 -3.25
C SER A 217 6.37 17.15 -4.64
N GLY A 218 5.99 15.89 -4.83
CA GLY A 218 6.20 15.11 -6.03
C GLY A 218 7.61 14.53 -6.11
N PHE A 219 7.69 13.23 -6.41
CA PHE A 219 8.93 12.49 -6.58
C PHE A 219 9.00 11.89 -7.98
N VAL A 220 8.04 11.04 -8.36
CA VAL A 220 7.97 10.37 -9.68
C VAL A 220 7.91 11.41 -10.81
N SER A 221 7.17 12.49 -10.62
CA SER A 221 6.98 13.57 -11.60
C SER A 221 8.26 14.35 -11.93
N ARG A 222 9.33 14.15 -11.17
CA ARG A 222 10.64 14.79 -11.33
C ARG A 222 11.66 13.91 -12.04
N PHE A 223 11.34 12.65 -12.29
CA PHE A 223 12.29 11.70 -12.88
C PHE A 223 12.79 12.23 -14.24
N PRO A 224 14.11 12.27 -14.45
CA PRO A 224 14.69 12.45 -15.78
C PRO A 224 14.15 11.47 -16.81
N GLU A 225 14.13 11.89 -18.06
CA GLU A 225 13.73 11.03 -19.17
C GLU A 225 14.81 9.97 -19.42
N LEU A 226 14.40 8.71 -19.63
CA LEU A 226 15.24 7.62 -20.13
C LEU A 226 15.09 7.53 -21.65
N GLU A 227 16.18 7.82 -22.35
CA GLU A 227 16.27 7.78 -23.82
C GLU A 227 17.08 6.57 -24.31
N GLY A 228 16.97 6.26 -25.60
CA GLY A 228 17.82 5.27 -26.27
C GLY A 228 17.27 3.84 -26.26
N LEU A 229 16.17 3.59 -25.55
CA LEU A 229 15.40 2.35 -25.64
C LEU A 229 14.68 2.29 -27.00
N SER A 230 14.98 1.26 -27.80
CA SER A 230 14.29 0.95 -29.04
C SER A 230 14.10 -0.56 -29.18
N ASP A 231 13.12 -0.96 -29.99
CA ASP A 231 12.92 -2.34 -30.46
C ASP A 231 12.68 -3.43 -29.39
N VAL A 232 12.54 -3.05 -28.11
CA VAL A 232 12.10 -3.96 -27.05
C VAL A 232 10.65 -4.40 -27.30
N ALA A 233 10.32 -5.66 -27.01
CA ALA A 233 8.94 -6.15 -27.06
C ALA A 233 8.39 -6.35 -25.64
N PRO A 234 7.16 -5.89 -25.32
CA PRO A 234 6.54 -6.28 -24.07
C PRO A 234 6.33 -7.81 -24.07
N PRO A 235 6.56 -8.50 -22.94
CA PRO A 235 6.53 -9.95 -22.88
C PRO A 235 5.14 -10.53 -23.21
N PRO A 236 5.07 -11.85 -23.50
CA PRO A 236 3.82 -12.54 -23.76
C PRO A 236 2.81 -12.25 -22.65
N ARG A 237 1.63 -11.81 -23.05
CA ARG A 237 0.60 -11.33 -22.14
C ARG A 237 -0.35 -12.44 -21.70
N MET A 238 0.04 -13.71 -21.79
CA MET A 238 -0.80 -14.81 -21.34
C MET A 238 0.06 -15.90 -20.70
N GLU A 239 -0.26 -16.21 -19.45
CA GLU A 239 0.36 -17.27 -18.68
C GLU A 239 -0.75 -18.12 -18.06
N LEU A 240 -0.65 -19.44 -18.21
CA LEU A 240 -1.58 -20.41 -17.62
C LEU A 240 -0.76 -21.41 -16.82
N LEU A 241 -1.05 -21.49 -15.52
CA LEU A 241 -0.32 -22.29 -14.55
C LEU A 241 -1.30 -23.29 -13.89
N PRO A 242 -1.46 -24.51 -14.45
CA PRO A 242 -2.15 -25.57 -13.75
C PRO A 242 -1.27 -26.16 -12.64
N TYR A 243 -1.87 -26.53 -11.51
CA TYR A 243 -1.16 -27.19 -10.42
C TYR A 243 -2.00 -28.28 -9.77
N LEU A 244 -1.30 -29.21 -9.14
CA LEU A 244 -1.86 -30.27 -8.30
C LEU A 244 -1.23 -30.13 -6.91
N THR A 245 -2.05 -30.20 -5.88
CA THR A 245 -1.61 -30.12 -4.49
C THR A 245 -1.96 -31.40 -3.77
N SER A 246 -1.08 -31.80 -2.84
CA SER A 246 -1.34 -32.91 -1.94
C SER A 246 -0.80 -32.52 -0.57
N ARG A 247 -1.64 -32.63 0.45
CA ARG A 247 -1.31 -32.36 1.84
C ARG A 247 -1.52 -33.62 2.64
N ALA A 248 -0.54 -33.96 3.47
CA ALA A 248 -0.61 -35.02 4.46
C ALA A 248 -0.25 -34.42 5.82
N GLU A 249 -1.18 -34.46 6.75
CA GLU A 249 -1.01 -33.95 8.11
C GLU A 249 -1.04 -35.14 9.08
N PHE A 250 -0.04 -35.24 9.94
CA PHE A 250 0.05 -36.26 11.00
C PHE A 250 0.03 -35.54 12.34
N LEU A 251 -1.18 -35.26 12.84
CA LEU A 251 -1.40 -34.52 14.07
C LEU A 251 -1.75 -35.50 15.19
N GLY A 252 -1.37 -35.16 16.43
CA GLY A 252 -1.92 -35.84 17.60
C GLY A 252 -3.43 -35.68 17.65
N HIS A 253 -4.14 -36.71 18.07
CA HIS A 253 -5.60 -36.70 18.20
C HIS A 253 -6.00 -37.14 19.61
N ASP A 254 -7.15 -36.67 20.06
CA ASP A 254 -7.70 -37.08 21.34
C ASP A 254 -8.27 -38.50 21.26
N SER A 255 -8.21 -39.23 22.37
CA SER A 255 -8.74 -40.59 22.44
C SER A 255 -10.26 -40.55 22.28
N GLY A 256 -10.77 -41.14 21.20
CA GLY A 256 -12.22 -41.16 20.90
C GLY A 256 -12.65 -40.15 19.84
N ASP A 257 -11.75 -39.29 19.35
CA ASP A 257 -12.04 -38.37 18.25
C ASP A 257 -12.46 -39.15 16.99
N PRO A 258 -13.72 -39.01 16.53
CA PRO A 258 -14.23 -39.73 15.38
C PRO A 258 -13.77 -39.18 14.02
N PHE A 259 -13.15 -37.99 14.00
CA PHE A 259 -12.80 -37.23 12.81
C PHE A 259 -11.31 -37.16 12.54
N ASN A 260 -10.48 -37.55 13.51
CA ASN A 260 -9.04 -37.55 13.38
C ASN A 260 -8.45 -38.86 13.91
N ASP A 261 -7.97 -39.70 13.00
CA ASP A 261 -7.30 -40.96 13.33
C ASP A 261 -5.76 -40.81 13.44
N GLY A 262 -5.27 -39.56 13.49
CA GLY A 262 -3.86 -39.23 13.48
C GLY A 262 -3.28 -39.00 12.08
N SER A 263 -4.10 -39.09 11.03
CA SER A 263 -3.70 -38.74 9.67
C SER A 263 -4.82 -38.04 8.89
N ARG A 264 -4.51 -36.92 8.23
CA ARG A 264 -5.40 -36.28 7.26
C ARG A 264 -4.70 -36.14 5.92
N TYR A 265 -5.38 -36.57 4.86
CA TYR A 265 -4.90 -36.44 3.50
C TYR A 265 -5.88 -35.61 2.68
N ALA A 266 -5.38 -34.55 2.05
CA ALA A 266 -6.13 -33.72 1.13
C ALA A 266 -5.40 -33.65 -0.21
N ALA A 267 -6.14 -33.78 -1.30
CA ALA A 267 -5.63 -33.57 -2.65
C ALA A 267 -6.45 -32.45 -3.32
N GLY A 268 -5.77 -31.60 -4.06
CA GLY A 268 -6.36 -30.47 -4.76
C GLY A 268 -5.81 -30.34 -6.17
N ALA A 269 -6.57 -29.64 -7.01
CA ALA A 269 -6.15 -29.21 -8.33
C ALA A 269 -6.69 -27.81 -8.57
N GLY A 270 -5.88 -26.97 -9.20
CA GLY A 270 -6.26 -25.60 -9.52
C GLY A 270 -5.52 -25.10 -10.75
N ALA A 271 -5.89 -23.91 -11.18
CA ALA A 271 -5.22 -23.26 -12.30
C ALA A 271 -5.28 -21.74 -12.17
N ASP A 272 -4.16 -21.09 -12.46
CA ASP A 272 -4.07 -19.64 -12.50
C ASP A 272 -3.87 -19.17 -13.94
N LEU A 273 -4.53 -18.08 -14.30
CA LEU A 273 -4.43 -17.41 -15.58
C LEU A 273 -4.01 -15.96 -15.35
N ARG A 274 -3.00 -15.50 -16.07
CA ARG A 274 -2.63 -14.08 -16.13
C ARG A 274 -2.69 -13.62 -17.57
N LEU A 275 -3.57 -12.67 -17.87
CA LEU A 275 -3.83 -12.14 -19.20
C LEU A 275 -3.65 -10.61 -19.23
N GLY A 276 -2.61 -10.10 -19.87
CA GLY A 276 -2.44 -8.67 -20.13
C GLY A 276 -3.37 -8.20 -21.26
N LEU A 277 -4.48 -7.55 -20.91
CA LEU A 277 -5.44 -6.99 -21.87
C LEU A 277 -4.88 -5.79 -22.63
N SER A 278 -4.05 -4.99 -21.97
CA SER A 278 -3.26 -3.92 -22.59
C SER A 278 -1.91 -3.82 -21.89
N ALA A 279 -1.04 -2.94 -22.38
CA ALA A 279 0.25 -2.63 -21.79
C ALA A 279 0.24 -2.42 -20.27
N ASN A 280 -0.81 -1.78 -19.76
CA ASN A 280 -0.89 -1.40 -18.36
C ASN A 280 -2.11 -2.00 -17.66
N LEU A 281 -2.87 -2.89 -18.31
CA LEU A 281 -4.11 -3.49 -17.78
C LEU A 281 -4.02 -5.02 -17.81
N THR A 282 -4.11 -5.64 -16.64
CA THR A 282 -3.96 -7.09 -16.46
C THR A 282 -5.23 -7.69 -15.87
N LEU A 283 -5.67 -8.81 -16.42
CA LEU A 283 -6.66 -9.70 -15.86
C LEU A 283 -5.95 -10.92 -15.28
N THR A 284 -6.04 -11.12 -13.97
CA THR A 284 -5.59 -12.34 -13.29
C THR A 284 -6.82 -13.12 -12.88
N ALA A 285 -6.86 -14.41 -13.12
CA ALA A 285 -7.94 -15.29 -12.69
C ALA A 285 -7.37 -16.57 -12.08
N THR A 286 -8.12 -17.16 -11.17
CA THR A 286 -7.75 -18.40 -10.50
C THR A 286 -8.99 -19.27 -10.32
N VAL A 287 -8.81 -20.58 -10.42
CA VAL A 287 -9.82 -21.59 -10.10
C VAL A 287 -9.23 -22.49 -9.03
N ASN A 288 -9.95 -22.62 -7.90
CA ASN A 288 -9.53 -23.36 -6.73
C ASN A 288 -8.09 -23.04 -6.25
N PRO A 289 -7.78 -21.75 -5.94
CA PRO A 289 -6.47 -21.32 -5.45
C PRO A 289 -6.00 -22.08 -4.21
N ASP A 290 -4.74 -22.52 -4.20
CA ASP A 290 -4.05 -22.95 -2.98
C ASP A 290 -3.38 -21.75 -2.30
N PHE A 291 -4.08 -21.12 -1.36
CA PHE A 291 -3.51 -20.08 -0.52
C PHE A 291 -2.87 -20.62 0.78
N GLY A 292 -2.75 -21.94 0.92
CA GLY A 292 -2.22 -22.59 2.12
C GLY A 292 -0.72 -22.41 2.36
N GLN A 293 0.00 -21.73 1.45
CA GLN A 293 1.43 -21.45 1.58
C GLN A 293 1.75 -20.06 2.14
N VAL A 294 0.72 -19.26 2.44
CA VAL A 294 0.92 -17.91 2.98
C VAL A 294 1.17 -17.98 4.49
N GLU A 295 2.06 -17.12 5.00
CA GLU A 295 2.41 -17.08 6.42
C GLU A 295 1.15 -17.02 7.30
N VAL A 296 1.14 -17.84 8.34
CA VAL A 296 0.09 -17.81 9.38
C VAL A 296 0.19 -16.47 10.10
N ASP A 297 -0.95 -15.82 10.30
CA ASP A 297 -0.99 -14.55 11.02
C ASP A 297 -0.45 -14.74 12.45
N PRO A 298 0.26 -13.73 12.99
CA PRO A 298 0.72 -13.80 14.37
C PRO A 298 -0.48 -13.93 15.30
N ALA A 299 -0.37 -14.79 16.32
CA ALA A 299 -1.37 -14.86 17.37
C ALA A 299 -1.39 -13.52 18.13
N VAL A 300 -2.43 -12.72 17.89
CA VAL A 300 -2.66 -11.44 18.58
C VAL A 300 -3.77 -11.65 19.60
N VAL A 301 -3.46 -11.48 20.88
CA VAL A 301 -4.47 -11.40 21.93
C VAL A 301 -5.12 -10.02 21.85
N ASN A 302 -6.26 -9.94 21.18
CA ASN A 302 -7.06 -8.72 21.10
C ASN A 302 -7.99 -8.63 22.31
N LEU A 303 -7.75 -7.63 23.16
CA LEU A 303 -8.59 -7.35 24.34
C LEU A 303 -9.64 -6.26 24.07
N SER A 304 -9.74 -5.79 22.82
CA SER A 304 -10.72 -4.79 22.41
C SER A 304 -11.96 -5.42 21.79
N ASP A 305 -13.02 -4.63 21.68
CA ASP A 305 -14.30 -4.96 21.06
C ASP A 305 -14.32 -4.74 19.53
N VAL A 306 -13.21 -4.27 18.97
CA VAL A 306 -13.04 -4.06 17.53
C VAL A 306 -12.18 -5.16 16.94
N GLU A 307 -12.47 -5.56 15.70
CA GLU A 307 -11.67 -6.54 14.98
C GLU A 307 -10.22 -6.06 14.79
N THR A 308 -9.27 -7.00 14.78
CA THR A 308 -7.87 -6.71 14.42
C THR A 308 -7.70 -6.72 12.91
N PHE A 309 -7.08 -5.68 12.35
CA PHE A 309 -6.74 -5.61 10.94
C PHE A 309 -5.44 -6.37 10.65
N PHE A 310 -5.45 -7.26 9.67
CA PHE A 310 -4.28 -7.99 9.20
C PHE A 310 -3.93 -7.62 7.76
N GLU A 311 -2.66 -7.33 7.50
CA GLU A 311 -2.20 -7.05 6.13
C GLU A 311 -2.42 -8.25 5.21
N GLU A 312 -2.82 -8.02 3.96
CA GLU A 312 -2.92 -9.08 2.98
C GLU A 312 -1.53 -9.56 2.53
N ARG A 313 -1.34 -10.88 2.46
CA ARG A 313 -0.05 -11.49 2.09
C ARG A 313 -0.15 -12.39 0.87
N ARG A 314 -1.36 -12.75 0.44
CA ARG A 314 -1.59 -13.59 -0.75
C ARG A 314 -1.26 -12.78 -2.02
N PRO A 315 -0.30 -13.22 -2.86
CA PRO A 315 0.10 -12.47 -4.05
C PRO A 315 -1.05 -12.09 -4.99
N PHE A 316 -2.03 -12.98 -5.13
CA PHE A 316 -3.24 -12.73 -5.92
C PHE A 316 -4.02 -11.50 -5.45
N PHE A 317 -4.02 -11.15 -4.17
CA PHE A 317 -4.74 -9.99 -3.65
C PHE A 317 -3.85 -8.75 -3.54
N VAL A 318 -2.57 -8.91 -3.18
CA VAL A 318 -1.59 -7.81 -3.05
C VAL A 318 -1.33 -7.11 -4.38
N GLU A 319 -1.17 -7.85 -5.49
CA GLU A 319 -0.72 -7.25 -6.76
C GLU A 319 -1.69 -6.17 -7.28
N GLY A 320 -1.28 -4.90 -7.27
CA GLY A 320 -2.13 -3.79 -7.70
C GLY A 320 -3.29 -3.49 -6.75
N ALA A 321 -3.17 -3.86 -5.47
CA ALA A 321 -4.11 -3.49 -4.40
C ALA A 321 -4.25 -1.96 -4.26
N SER A 322 -3.16 -1.22 -4.51
CA SER A 322 -3.13 0.26 -4.50
C SER A 322 -4.14 0.91 -5.44
N ILE A 323 -4.59 0.21 -6.48
CA ILE A 323 -5.66 0.71 -7.36
C ILE A 323 -6.98 0.86 -6.61
N PHE A 324 -7.25 0.01 -5.61
CA PHE A 324 -8.48 0.01 -4.81
C PHE A 324 -8.46 0.99 -3.63
N GLU A 325 -7.31 1.62 -3.34
CA GLU A 325 -7.23 2.66 -2.31
C GLU A 325 -8.20 3.81 -2.59
N PHE A 326 -8.94 4.23 -1.57
CA PHE A 326 -10.03 5.20 -1.70
C PHE A 326 -9.88 6.34 -0.69
N GLY A 327 -10.02 7.58 -1.18
CA GLY A 327 -10.08 8.77 -0.31
C GLY A 327 -8.74 9.44 0.02
N TYR A 328 -7.63 8.99 -0.57
CA TYR A 328 -6.27 9.50 -0.29
C TYR A 328 -5.60 10.25 -1.46
N GLY A 329 -6.31 10.43 -2.58
CA GLY A 329 -5.72 11.00 -3.79
C GLY A 329 -5.22 12.45 -3.62
N GLY A 330 -4.05 12.74 -4.21
CA GLY A 330 -3.57 14.09 -4.49
C GLY A 330 -2.87 14.82 -3.34
N ALA A 331 -3.30 14.63 -2.10
CA ALA A 331 -2.61 15.15 -0.92
C ALA A 331 -1.47 14.22 -0.51
N ASN A 332 -0.35 14.78 -0.04
CA ASN A 332 0.82 14.01 0.38
C ASN A 332 0.93 13.78 1.90
N ASP A 333 -0.03 14.30 2.68
CA ASP A 333 -0.03 14.23 4.13
C ASP A 333 -1.47 14.09 4.64
N PHE A 334 -1.69 13.14 5.54
CA PHE A 334 -2.99 12.83 6.13
C PHE A 334 -2.83 12.63 7.63
N TRP A 335 -3.63 13.37 8.40
CA TRP A 335 -3.65 13.25 9.85
C TRP A 335 -4.98 12.67 10.30
N GLY A 336 -4.92 11.50 10.96
CA GLY A 336 -6.11 10.75 11.38
C GLY A 336 -6.76 11.29 12.65
N PHE A 337 -5.97 11.57 13.71
CA PHE A 337 -6.46 11.95 15.04
C PHE A 337 -7.73 11.19 15.48
N ASN A 338 -7.61 9.86 15.54
CA ASN A 338 -8.69 8.93 15.88
C ASN A 338 -9.94 9.02 14.99
N TRP A 339 -9.73 9.37 13.75
CA TRP A 339 -10.66 8.99 12.70
C TRP A 339 -10.67 7.46 12.53
N SER A 340 -11.85 6.87 12.39
CA SER A 340 -12.01 5.41 12.26
C SER A 340 -11.61 4.85 10.88
N ASN A 341 -11.27 5.72 9.90
CA ASN A 341 -10.85 5.39 8.54
C ASN A 341 -11.60 4.17 7.93
N PRO A 342 -12.90 4.27 7.63
CA PRO A 342 -13.62 3.17 7.00
C PRO A 342 -12.96 2.75 5.67
N SER A 343 -12.62 1.47 5.54
CA SER A 343 -12.00 0.90 4.33
C SER A 343 -13.02 0.10 3.54
N PHE A 344 -13.17 0.45 2.25
CA PHE A 344 -14.10 -0.22 1.32
C PHE A 344 -13.67 -1.62 0.90
N LEU A 345 -12.40 -1.98 1.11
CA LEU A 345 -11.87 -3.27 0.73
C LEU A 345 -10.93 -3.82 1.80
N TYR A 346 -11.22 -5.05 2.21
CA TYR A 346 -10.39 -5.87 3.08
C TYR A 346 -10.42 -7.31 2.55
N THR A 347 -9.44 -7.66 1.71
CA THR A 347 -9.43 -8.92 0.94
C THR A 347 -9.32 -10.17 1.82
N ARG A 348 -8.84 -10.03 3.07
CA ARG A 348 -8.85 -11.10 4.08
C ARG A 348 -10.26 -11.64 4.37
N ARG A 349 -11.32 -10.89 4.04
CA ARG A 349 -12.71 -11.37 4.07
C ARG A 349 -12.99 -12.52 3.10
N VAL A 350 -12.25 -12.59 1.99
CA VAL A 350 -12.43 -13.61 0.95
C VAL A 350 -11.62 -14.85 1.32
N GLY A 351 -12.31 -15.95 1.58
CA GLY A 351 -11.69 -17.22 1.97
C GLY A 351 -11.27 -17.30 3.45
N ARG A 352 -11.85 -16.44 4.31
CA ARG A 352 -11.66 -16.49 5.77
C ARG A 352 -12.23 -17.77 6.40
N GLU A 353 -11.91 -17.98 7.66
CA GLU A 353 -12.55 -18.99 8.50
C GLU A 353 -14.09 -18.85 8.49
N PRO A 354 -14.83 -19.98 8.53
CA PRO A 354 -16.28 -19.96 8.65
C PRO A 354 -16.73 -19.11 9.83
N GLN A 355 -17.79 -18.32 9.63
CA GLN A 355 -18.24 -17.34 10.62
C GLN A 355 -19.36 -17.81 11.52
N ALA A 356 -20.11 -18.83 11.11
CA ALA A 356 -21.23 -19.32 11.92
C ALA A 356 -20.73 -19.80 13.27
N GLU A 357 -21.57 -19.65 14.28
CA GLU A 357 -21.29 -20.21 15.61
C GLU A 357 -21.23 -21.73 15.50
N GLU A 358 -20.15 -22.32 16.01
CA GLU A 358 -20.02 -23.78 16.06
C GLU A 358 -21.04 -24.36 17.05
N PRO A 359 -21.87 -25.34 16.64
CA PRO A 359 -22.72 -26.08 17.55
C PRO A 359 -21.93 -26.72 18.70
N ASP A 360 -22.52 -26.74 19.90
CA ASP A 360 -21.95 -27.45 21.04
C ASP A 360 -21.79 -28.95 20.74
N ALA A 361 -20.55 -29.43 20.85
CA ALA A 361 -20.16 -30.79 20.53
C ALA A 361 -18.88 -31.22 21.27
N GLU A 362 -18.75 -32.52 21.53
CA GLU A 362 -17.57 -33.10 22.18
C GLU A 362 -16.35 -33.12 21.23
N PHE A 363 -16.59 -33.42 19.95
CA PHE A 363 -15.58 -33.37 18.89
C PHE A 363 -16.11 -32.60 17.70
N THR A 364 -15.26 -31.78 17.09
CA THR A 364 -15.58 -31.01 15.89
C THR A 364 -14.50 -31.20 14.81
N SER A 365 -14.91 -31.17 13.56
CA SER A 365 -14.03 -31.07 12.41
C SER A 365 -14.57 -29.99 11.48
N VAL A 366 -14.04 -28.78 11.66
CA VAL A 366 -14.42 -27.60 10.90
C VAL A 366 -13.30 -27.19 9.94
N PRO A 367 -13.62 -26.62 8.76
CA PRO A 367 -12.60 -26.09 7.87
C PRO A 367 -11.90 -24.88 8.47
N ALA A 368 -10.57 -24.83 8.39
CA ALA A 368 -9.75 -23.68 8.82
C ALA A 368 -9.87 -22.45 7.90
N GLY A 369 -10.71 -22.52 6.86
CA GLY A 369 -10.87 -21.47 5.87
C GLY A 369 -11.92 -21.86 4.83
N THR A 370 -12.57 -20.86 4.25
CA THR A 370 -13.57 -21.05 3.22
C THR A 370 -12.89 -21.20 1.87
N ASN A 371 -13.13 -22.29 1.13
CA ASN A 371 -12.46 -22.46 -0.15
C ASN A 371 -12.97 -21.43 -1.17
N ILE A 372 -12.06 -20.88 -1.96
CA ILE A 372 -12.40 -19.99 -3.07
C ILE A 372 -12.60 -20.89 -4.29
N LEU A 373 -13.82 -20.94 -4.84
CA LEU A 373 -14.10 -21.73 -6.05
C LEU A 373 -13.41 -21.12 -7.26
N GLY A 374 -13.36 -19.79 -7.31
CA GLY A 374 -12.60 -19.05 -8.29
C GLY A 374 -12.68 -17.55 -8.03
N ALA A 375 -11.70 -16.84 -8.56
CA ALA A 375 -11.63 -15.39 -8.50
C ALA A 375 -11.04 -14.81 -9.78
N ALA A 376 -11.46 -13.60 -10.12
CA ALA A 376 -10.91 -12.82 -11.22
C ALA A 376 -10.65 -11.39 -10.75
N LYS A 377 -9.49 -10.86 -11.08
CA LYS A 377 -9.04 -9.51 -10.77
C LYS A 377 -8.56 -8.81 -12.03
N LEU A 378 -9.21 -7.71 -12.38
CA LEU A 378 -8.76 -6.76 -13.37
C LEU A 378 -8.06 -5.61 -12.64
N SER A 379 -6.80 -5.34 -12.92
CA SER A 379 -6.10 -4.21 -12.33
C SER A 379 -5.14 -3.56 -13.32
N GLY A 380 -5.18 -2.23 -13.38
CA GLY A 380 -4.22 -1.46 -14.16
C GLY A 380 -4.73 -0.12 -14.67
N LYS A 381 -4.06 0.40 -15.70
CA LYS A 381 -4.38 1.68 -16.34
C LYS A 381 -4.79 1.51 -17.80
N ALA A 382 -5.74 2.34 -18.23
CA ALA A 382 -6.20 2.49 -19.60
C ALA A 382 -6.24 3.99 -19.97
N GLY A 383 -5.15 4.51 -20.53
CA GLY A 383 -4.98 5.95 -20.72
C GLY A 383 -4.93 6.68 -19.38
N SER A 384 -5.75 7.72 -19.20
CA SER A 384 -5.84 8.48 -17.94
C SER A 384 -6.78 7.87 -16.90
N TRP A 385 -7.21 6.63 -17.11
CA TRP A 385 -8.05 5.87 -16.20
C TRP A 385 -7.23 4.81 -15.46
N SER A 386 -7.38 4.75 -14.14
CA SER A 386 -7.03 3.60 -13.31
C SER A 386 -8.30 2.76 -13.10
N LEU A 387 -8.23 1.46 -13.41
CA LEU A 387 -9.35 0.53 -13.35
C LEU A 387 -8.98 -0.65 -12.45
N GLY A 388 -9.86 -0.94 -11.50
CA GLY A 388 -9.79 -2.08 -10.59
C GLY A 388 -11.11 -2.83 -10.58
N GLY A 389 -11.06 -4.15 -10.65
CA GLY A 389 -12.20 -5.03 -10.48
C GLY A 389 -11.73 -6.33 -9.83
N LEU A 390 -12.41 -6.80 -8.79
CA LEU A 390 -12.17 -8.11 -8.20
C LEU A 390 -13.53 -8.76 -7.98
N SER A 391 -13.65 -10.00 -8.45
CA SER A 391 -14.82 -10.85 -8.25
C SER A 391 -14.34 -12.19 -7.71
N ALA A 392 -14.93 -12.68 -6.63
CA ALA A 392 -14.61 -13.98 -6.07
C ALA A 392 -15.89 -14.72 -5.66
N LEU A 393 -15.88 -16.04 -5.82
CA LEU A 393 -16.94 -16.92 -5.35
C LEU A 393 -16.34 -17.94 -4.41
N THR A 394 -16.86 -18.03 -3.19
CA THR A 394 -16.45 -19.02 -2.19
C THR A 394 -17.41 -20.20 -2.16
N SER A 395 -16.93 -21.37 -1.73
CA SER A 395 -17.75 -22.56 -1.50
C SER A 395 -18.67 -22.39 -0.29
N ARG A 396 -19.60 -23.33 -0.18
CA ARG A 396 -20.34 -23.57 1.04
C ARG A 396 -19.54 -24.52 1.90
N GLU A 397 -19.26 -24.12 3.13
CA GLU A 397 -18.49 -24.92 4.08
C GLU A 397 -19.40 -25.58 5.10
N HIS A 398 -18.96 -26.75 5.56
CA HIS A 398 -19.69 -27.52 6.56
C HIS A 398 -18.72 -28.03 7.61
N GLY A 399 -19.16 -28.04 8.85
CA GLY A 399 -18.51 -28.75 9.94
C GLY A 399 -19.14 -30.12 10.17
N GLU A 400 -18.34 -31.05 10.65
CA GLU A 400 -18.79 -32.32 11.21
C GLU A 400 -18.66 -32.29 12.74
N PHE A 401 -19.68 -32.77 13.44
CA PHE A 401 -19.81 -32.65 14.88
C PHE A 401 -20.21 -33.99 15.49
N SER A 402 -19.70 -34.27 16.69
CA SER A 402 -20.03 -35.48 17.44
C SER A 402 -20.24 -35.16 18.92
N ALA A 403 -21.33 -35.67 19.48
CA ALA A 403 -21.63 -35.60 20.91
C ALA A 403 -22.47 -36.81 21.32
N ASP A 404 -22.18 -37.41 22.47
CA ASP A 404 -22.89 -38.58 23.01
C ASP A 404 -22.99 -39.75 21.99
N GLY A 405 -21.97 -39.92 21.15
CA GLY A 405 -21.91 -40.93 20.09
C GLY A 405 -22.80 -40.63 18.86
N ARG A 406 -23.53 -39.52 18.82
CA ARG A 406 -24.28 -39.06 17.64
C ARG A 406 -23.42 -38.12 16.80
N ARG A 407 -23.36 -38.37 15.49
CA ARG A 407 -22.68 -37.50 14.53
C ARG A 407 -23.68 -36.73 13.67
N TRP A 408 -23.39 -35.48 13.37
CA TRP A 408 -24.15 -34.68 12.41
C TRP A 408 -23.24 -33.71 11.65
N ARG A 409 -23.80 -33.14 10.59
CA ARG A 409 -23.13 -32.15 9.75
C ARG A 409 -23.97 -30.88 9.74
N ALA A 410 -23.33 -29.74 9.94
CA ALA A 410 -23.98 -28.43 9.85
C ALA A 410 -23.26 -27.56 8.82
N GLU A 411 -24.01 -26.72 8.13
CA GLU A 411 -23.43 -25.67 7.29
C GLU A 411 -22.87 -24.56 8.19
N LEU A 412 -21.64 -24.13 7.94
CA LEU A 412 -20.97 -23.07 8.73
C LEU A 412 -20.66 -21.81 7.93
N GLU A 413 -20.61 -21.91 6.60
CA GLU A 413 -20.47 -20.74 5.73
C GLU A 413 -21.27 -20.99 4.45
N PRO A 414 -22.18 -20.08 4.06
CA PRO A 414 -22.86 -20.17 2.79
C PRO A 414 -21.91 -19.84 1.63
N ARG A 415 -22.23 -20.36 0.46
CA ARG A 415 -21.62 -19.89 -0.78
C ARG A 415 -21.78 -18.37 -0.86
N THR A 416 -20.70 -17.65 -1.09
CA THR A 416 -20.71 -16.19 -1.07
C THR A 416 -20.01 -15.62 -2.29
N TYR A 417 -20.65 -14.63 -2.92
CA TYR A 417 -20.05 -13.80 -3.94
C TYR A 417 -19.52 -12.51 -3.31
N TYR A 418 -18.28 -12.17 -3.62
CA TYR A 418 -17.63 -10.90 -3.27
C TYR A 418 -17.25 -10.17 -4.55
N GLY A 419 -17.56 -8.88 -4.61
CA GLY A 419 -17.23 -8.02 -5.74
C GLY A 419 -16.78 -6.64 -5.29
N VAL A 420 -15.70 -6.12 -5.86
CA VAL A 420 -15.30 -4.71 -5.74
C VAL A 420 -14.88 -4.19 -7.11
N TYR A 421 -15.37 -3.00 -7.46
CA TYR A 421 -15.08 -2.34 -8.73
C TYR A 421 -14.75 -0.90 -8.48
N ARG A 422 -13.69 -0.41 -9.13
CA ARG A 422 -13.22 0.96 -9.02
C ARG A 422 -12.78 1.49 -10.36
N ALA A 423 -13.16 2.74 -10.63
CA ALA A 423 -12.67 3.50 -11.77
C ALA A 423 -12.27 4.89 -11.27
N GLN A 424 -11.08 5.33 -11.65
CA GLN A 424 -10.55 6.63 -11.26
C GLN A 424 -9.94 7.30 -12.48
N LYS A 425 -10.34 8.54 -12.75
CA LYS A 425 -9.83 9.33 -13.84
C LYS A 425 -8.98 10.46 -13.31
N GLU A 426 -7.79 10.59 -13.87
CA GLU A 426 -6.92 11.75 -13.64
C GLU A 426 -6.96 12.68 -14.84
N PHE A 427 -6.90 13.98 -14.58
CA PHE A 427 -6.93 15.01 -15.61
C PHE A 427 -6.10 16.23 -15.19
N ALA A 428 -5.87 17.12 -16.16
CA ALA A 428 -5.02 18.29 -15.99
C ALA A 428 -3.62 17.93 -15.43
N GLU A 429 -2.97 16.93 -16.03
CA GLU A 429 -1.64 16.43 -15.64
C GLU A 429 -1.59 15.96 -14.16
N GLY A 430 -2.66 15.33 -13.67
CA GLY A 430 -2.75 14.80 -12.31
C GLY A 430 -3.06 15.88 -11.24
N ARG A 431 -3.35 17.12 -11.64
CA ARG A 431 -3.80 18.18 -10.72
C ARG A 431 -5.16 17.88 -10.11
N GLN A 432 -5.97 17.10 -10.82
CA GLN A 432 -7.31 16.73 -10.44
C GLN A 432 -7.51 15.25 -10.70
N GLY A 433 -8.32 14.64 -9.84
CA GLY A 433 -8.78 13.27 -10.04
C GLY A 433 -10.15 13.06 -9.43
N LEU A 434 -10.90 12.16 -10.03
CA LEU A 434 -12.22 11.75 -9.59
C LEU A 434 -12.31 10.22 -9.72
N GLY A 435 -12.70 9.56 -8.64
CA GLY A 435 -12.88 8.13 -8.57
C GLY A 435 -14.25 7.73 -8.03
N VAL A 436 -14.64 6.52 -8.42
CA VAL A 436 -15.83 5.84 -7.92
C VAL A 436 -15.42 4.42 -7.54
N ILE A 437 -15.91 3.94 -6.40
CA ILE A 437 -15.75 2.55 -5.94
C ILE A 437 -17.11 1.98 -5.58
N GLY A 438 -17.32 0.70 -5.86
CA GLY A 438 -18.50 -0.04 -5.42
C GLY A 438 -18.12 -1.43 -4.96
N THR A 439 -18.66 -1.85 -3.82
CA THR A 439 -18.46 -3.18 -3.25
C THR A 439 -19.80 -3.87 -3.07
N ALA A 440 -19.84 -5.16 -3.36
CA ALA A 440 -21.05 -5.98 -3.27
C ALA A 440 -20.70 -7.35 -2.67
N THR A 441 -21.44 -7.74 -1.64
CA THR A 441 -21.40 -9.08 -1.07
C THR A 441 -22.80 -9.70 -1.15
N HIS A 442 -22.89 -10.96 -1.57
CA HIS A 442 -24.15 -11.68 -1.62
C HIS A 442 -23.98 -13.14 -1.20
N ARG A 443 -24.78 -13.58 -0.22
CA ARG A 443 -24.74 -14.93 0.33
C ARG A 443 -25.91 -15.77 -0.18
N PHE A 444 -25.61 -17.00 -0.59
CA PHE A 444 -26.59 -17.96 -1.07
C PHE A 444 -26.88 -18.99 0.03
N PHE A 445 -27.85 -18.74 0.90
CA PHE A 445 -28.17 -19.64 2.02
C PHE A 445 -28.93 -20.89 1.58
N GLN A 446 -28.55 -22.05 2.14
CA GLN A 446 -29.36 -23.27 2.15
C GLN A 446 -29.86 -23.58 3.56
N ALA A 447 -28.97 -23.48 4.57
CA ALA A 447 -29.35 -23.50 5.98
C ALA A 447 -30.12 -22.22 6.37
N PRO A 448 -31.39 -22.32 6.82
CA PRO A 448 -32.16 -21.15 7.29
C PRO A 448 -31.55 -20.49 8.53
N GLU A 449 -30.90 -21.27 9.39
CA GLU A 449 -30.35 -20.82 10.67
C GLU A 449 -29.28 -19.74 10.47
N LEU A 450 -28.44 -19.90 9.45
CA LEU A 450 -27.38 -18.95 9.11
C LEU A 450 -27.88 -17.57 8.67
N ARG A 451 -29.18 -17.44 8.34
CA ARG A 451 -29.76 -16.15 7.92
C ARG A 451 -29.88 -15.16 9.07
N ASP A 452 -29.93 -15.66 10.30
CA ASP A 452 -29.98 -14.85 11.52
C ASP A 452 -28.56 -14.50 12.03
N GLU A 453 -27.56 -15.30 11.67
CA GLU A 453 -26.16 -15.07 12.06
C GLU A 453 -25.39 -14.18 11.09
N LEU A 454 -25.65 -14.31 9.77
CA LEU A 454 -24.89 -13.64 8.72
C LEU A 454 -25.75 -12.68 7.90
N ASN A 455 -25.14 -11.57 7.44
CA ASN A 455 -25.82 -10.65 6.52
C ASN A 455 -26.13 -11.39 5.20
N ALA A 456 -27.32 -11.18 4.65
CA ALA A 456 -27.70 -11.74 3.35
C ALA A 456 -26.96 -11.09 2.17
N GLY A 457 -26.64 -9.82 2.32
CA GLY A 457 -25.79 -9.12 1.39
C GLY A 457 -25.51 -7.70 1.84
N GLY A 458 -24.58 -7.06 1.16
CA GLY A 458 -24.23 -5.67 1.40
C GLY A 458 -23.76 -4.99 0.12
N LEU A 459 -24.09 -3.72 0.00
CA LEU A 459 -23.64 -2.83 -1.07
C LEU A 459 -23.03 -1.59 -0.42
N ALA A 460 -21.82 -1.22 -0.80
CA ALA A 460 -21.28 0.10 -0.50
C ALA A 460 -20.84 0.79 -1.79
N LEU A 461 -21.12 2.09 -1.89
CA LEU A 461 -20.75 2.93 -3.03
C LEU A 461 -20.00 4.15 -2.50
N GLY A 462 -18.89 4.50 -3.14
CA GLY A 462 -18.06 5.62 -2.75
C GLY A 462 -17.66 6.47 -3.95
N VAL A 463 -17.52 7.78 -3.71
CA VAL A 463 -16.91 8.74 -4.64
C VAL A 463 -15.77 9.44 -3.93
N ASP A 464 -14.61 9.55 -4.57
CA ASP A 464 -13.45 10.28 -4.05
C ASP A 464 -12.84 11.20 -5.11
N GLY A 465 -12.09 12.20 -4.67
CA GLY A 465 -11.41 13.07 -5.61
C GLY A 465 -10.55 14.12 -4.95
N TRP A 466 -9.74 14.77 -5.78
CA TRP A 466 -8.89 15.88 -5.36
C TRP A 466 -8.80 16.96 -6.43
N THR A 467 -8.42 18.15 -5.98
CA THR A 467 -8.07 19.27 -6.84
C THR A 467 -6.99 20.13 -6.21
N ALA A 468 -5.96 20.44 -7.00
CA ALA A 468 -4.96 21.45 -6.66
C ALA A 468 -5.59 22.85 -6.73
N LEU A 469 -5.60 23.58 -5.61
CA LEU A 469 -6.23 24.89 -5.48
C LEU A 469 -5.40 26.04 -6.06
N ASP A 470 -4.09 25.84 -6.25
CA ASP A 470 -3.17 26.82 -6.83
C ASP A 470 -2.32 26.22 -7.96
N ARG A 471 -1.79 27.08 -8.85
CA ARG A 471 -0.94 26.65 -9.98
C ARG A 471 0.29 25.85 -9.51
N GLY A 472 0.85 26.18 -8.35
CA GLY A 472 2.00 25.51 -7.77
C GLY A 472 1.68 24.16 -7.10
N ARG A 473 0.42 23.69 -7.08
CA ARG A 473 -0.01 22.48 -6.33
C ARG A 473 0.43 22.52 -4.86
N THR A 474 0.49 23.71 -4.28
CA THR A 474 0.87 23.97 -2.89
C THR A 474 -0.25 23.55 -1.95
N TRP A 475 -1.49 23.83 -2.35
CA TRP A 475 -2.71 23.54 -1.65
C TRP A 475 -3.52 22.51 -2.44
N VAL A 476 -3.96 21.47 -1.77
CA VAL A 476 -4.81 20.41 -2.33
C VAL A 476 -6.04 20.28 -1.45
N LEU A 477 -7.21 20.30 -2.08
CA LEU A 477 -8.45 19.84 -1.48
C LEU A 477 -8.67 18.40 -1.94
N THR A 478 -8.85 17.48 -1.00
CA THR A 478 -9.15 16.07 -1.27
C THR A 478 -10.29 15.61 -0.38
N GLY A 479 -11.09 14.66 -0.83
CA GLY A 479 -12.12 14.10 0.00
C GLY A 479 -12.86 12.95 -0.65
N TRP A 480 -13.73 12.35 0.14
CA TRP A 480 -14.56 11.24 -0.27
C TRP A 480 -15.91 11.26 0.45
N ALA A 481 -16.88 10.64 -0.17
CA ALA A 481 -18.19 10.36 0.40
C ALA A 481 -18.62 8.94 0.01
N GLY A 482 -19.35 8.28 0.89
CA GLY A 482 -19.78 6.91 0.71
C GLY A 482 -21.17 6.67 1.28
N LEU A 483 -21.85 5.71 0.69
CA LEU A 483 -23.17 5.21 1.10
C LEU A 483 -23.08 3.70 1.25
N SER A 484 -23.81 3.15 2.20
CA SER A 484 -23.91 1.71 2.34
C SER A 484 -25.32 1.23 2.65
N ARG A 485 -25.56 -0.04 2.30
CA ARG A 485 -26.76 -0.78 2.63
C ARG A 485 -26.41 -2.25 2.86
N VAL A 486 -26.67 -2.73 4.07
CA VAL A 486 -26.59 -4.16 4.44
C VAL A 486 -27.99 -4.70 4.64
N THR A 487 -28.22 -5.96 4.29
CA THR A 487 -29.53 -6.63 4.33
C THR A 487 -29.42 -7.94 5.09
N GLY A 488 -30.49 -8.34 5.77
CA GLY A 488 -30.58 -9.60 6.52
C GLY A 488 -31.96 -9.79 7.13
N THR A 489 -32.10 -10.79 7.98
CA THR A 489 -33.32 -10.98 8.77
C THR A 489 -33.43 -9.90 9.86
N PRO A 490 -34.62 -9.70 10.46
CA PRO A 490 -34.77 -8.82 11.61
C PRO A 490 -33.83 -9.16 12.77
N GLU A 491 -33.63 -10.44 13.05
CA GLU A 491 -32.70 -10.88 14.09
C GLU A 491 -31.26 -10.46 13.74
N ARG A 492 -30.81 -10.72 12.52
CA ARG A 492 -29.46 -10.32 12.08
C ARG A 492 -29.24 -8.81 12.13
N MET A 493 -30.21 -8.02 11.65
CA MET A 493 -30.10 -6.56 11.65
C MET A 493 -30.15 -5.98 13.05
N ARG A 494 -30.86 -6.63 13.98
CA ARG A 494 -30.80 -6.30 15.40
C ARG A 494 -29.40 -6.54 15.96
N SER A 495 -28.81 -7.73 15.72
CA SER A 495 -27.44 -8.02 16.15
C SER A 495 -26.43 -7.03 15.56
N LEU A 496 -26.62 -6.61 14.30
CA LEU A 496 -25.76 -5.61 13.67
C LEU A 496 -25.89 -4.23 14.35
N GLN A 497 -27.11 -3.75 14.59
CA GLN A 497 -27.36 -2.49 15.32
C GLN A 497 -26.78 -2.51 16.74
N GLU A 498 -26.82 -3.67 17.41
CA GLU A 498 -26.32 -3.87 18.77
C GLU A 498 -24.79 -4.12 18.84
N SER A 499 -24.14 -4.36 17.69
CA SER A 499 -22.71 -4.66 17.61
C SER A 499 -21.82 -3.49 18.06
N SER A 500 -20.57 -3.78 18.38
CA SER A 500 -19.61 -2.80 18.90
C SER A 500 -19.30 -1.64 17.95
N VAL A 501 -19.55 -1.82 16.66
CA VAL A 501 -19.36 -0.75 15.68
C VAL A 501 -20.50 0.27 15.72
N HIS A 502 -21.71 -0.15 16.14
CA HIS A 502 -22.94 0.62 16.03
C HIS A 502 -23.52 1.06 17.39
N TYR A 503 -23.62 0.14 18.36
CA TYR A 503 -24.06 0.41 19.73
C TYR A 503 -25.40 1.20 19.85
N PHE A 504 -26.41 0.89 19.04
CA PHE A 504 -27.71 1.61 19.05
C PHE A 504 -28.49 1.49 20.36
N GLN A 505 -28.15 0.50 21.19
CA GLN A 505 -28.74 0.22 22.51
C GLN A 505 -28.15 1.05 23.66
N ARG A 506 -27.20 1.96 23.37
CA ARG A 506 -26.52 2.74 24.39
C ARG A 506 -27.49 3.63 25.19
N PRO A 507 -27.50 3.54 26.53
CA PRO A 507 -28.39 4.37 27.36
C PRO A 507 -28.13 5.87 27.27
N ASP A 508 -26.91 6.25 26.89
CA ASP A 508 -26.46 7.64 26.77
C ASP A 508 -26.61 8.21 25.34
N ALA A 509 -27.07 7.42 24.37
CA ALA A 509 -27.26 7.83 22.98
C ALA A 509 -28.76 8.00 22.67
N GLY A 510 -29.40 9.04 23.21
CA GLY A 510 -30.85 9.26 23.09
C GLY A 510 -31.37 9.52 21.67
N HIS A 511 -30.47 9.74 20.70
CA HIS A 511 -30.78 9.86 19.26
C HIS A 511 -30.82 8.51 18.53
N LEU A 512 -30.35 7.43 19.16
CA LEU A 512 -30.30 6.09 18.60
C LEU A 512 -31.39 5.21 19.21
N GLY A 513 -31.80 4.19 18.46
CA GLY A 513 -32.72 3.17 18.92
C GLY A 513 -32.64 1.94 18.05
N VAL A 514 -32.74 0.77 18.67
CA VAL A 514 -32.74 -0.51 17.95
C VAL A 514 -34.11 -0.73 17.30
N ASP A 515 -34.16 -0.73 15.97
CA ASP A 515 -35.32 -1.16 15.20
C ASP A 515 -35.31 -2.68 15.08
N ARG A 516 -36.27 -3.33 15.75
CA ARG A 516 -36.38 -4.80 15.82
C ARG A 516 -36.98 -5.43 14.57
N ASP A 517 -37.65 -4.64 13.72
CA ASP A 517 -38.29 -5.11 12.50
C ASP A 517 -37.46 -4.79 11.24
N ALA A 518 -36.30 -4.14 11.42
CA ALA A 518 -35.41 -3.74 10.33
C ALA A 518 -34.91 -4.95 9.54
N THR A 519 -35.04 -4.92 8.22
CA THR A 519 -34.46 -5.93 7.31
C THR A 519 -33.25 -5.40 6.53
N SER A 520 -32.88 -4.15 6.80
CA SER A 520 -31.66 -3.54 6.27
C SER A 520 -31.16 -2.42 7.17
N LEU A 521 -29.85 -2.24 7.21
CA LEU A 521 -29.17 -1.09 7.80
C LEU A 521 -28.53 -0.26 6.68
N SER A 522 -28.60 1.07 6.74
CA SER A 522 -28.03 1.96 5.74
C SER A 522 -27.48 3.21 6.39
N GLY A 523 -26.45 3.78 5.80
CA GLY A 523 -25.86 5.02 6.29
C GLY A 523 -24.91 5.64 5.28
N PHE A 524 -24.25 6.71 5.71
CA PHE A 524 -23.30 7.45 4.91
C PHE A 524 -22.04 7.79 5.71
N ALA A 525 -20.93 7.97 5.01
CA ALA A 525 -19.72 8.49 5.60
C ALA A 525 -18.99 9.41 4.62
N GLY A 526 -18.12 10.26 5.13
CA GLY A 526 -17.29 11.09 4.28
C GLY A 526 -16.20 11.81 5.05
N ARG A 527 -15.16 12.22 4.34
CA ARG A 527 -14.10 13.06 4.88
C ARG A 527 -13.61 14.03 3.82
N LEU A 528 -13.40 15.27 4.23
CA LEU A 528 -12.79 16.33 3.45
C LEU A 528 -11.48 16.75 4.13
N THR A 529 -10.43 16.97 3.35
CA THR A 529 -9.12 17.40 3.83
C THR A 529 -8.57 18.51 2.94
N VAL A 530 -8.12 19.59 3.58
CA VAL A 530 -7.32 20.65 2.96
C VAL A 530 -5.88 20.46 3.41
N ASN A 531 -4.99 20.25 2.46
CA ASN A 531 -3.58 19.99 2.73
C ASN A 531 -2.69 21.02 2.02
N LYS A 532 -1.75 21.61 2.76
CA LYS A 532 -0.67 22.42 2.23
C LYS A 532 0.61 21.59 2.20
N GLN A 533 0.98 21.17 1.01
CA GLN A 533 2.03 20.18 0.76
C GLN A 533 3.37 20.75 0.31
N ARG A 534 3.51 22.08 0.19
CA ARG A 534 4.75 22.77 -0.22
C ARG A 534 5.08 23.98 0.67
N GLY A 535 6.37 24.29 0.76
CA GLY A 535 6.95 25.38 1.53
C GLY A 535 7.38 24.97 2.94
N ASP A 536 7.95 25.93 3.68
CA ASP A 536 8.43 25.72 5.06
C ASP A 536 7.30 25.58 6.08
N TRP A 537 6.11 26.06 5.74
CA TRP A 537 4.92 25.91 6.58
C TRP A 537 4.05 24.78 6.06
N MET A 538 3.67 23.87 6.95
CA MET A 538 2.64 22.87 6.69
C MET A 538 1.31 23.32 7.31
N PHE A 539 0.24 22.94 6.65
CA PHE A 539 -1.11 23.07 7.15
C PHE A 539 -1.89 21.85 6.70
N ASN A 540 -2.60 21.20 7.61
CA ASN A 540 -3.52 20.14 7.29
C ASN A 540 -4.79 20.36 8.10
N SER A 541 -5.95 20.30 7.47
CA SER A 541 -7.21 20.36 8.18
C SER A 541 -8.15 19.33 7.58
N ALA A 542 -8.78 18.54 8.45
CA ALA A 542 -9.69 17.49 8.04
C ALA A 542 -10.99 17.58 8.82
N PHE A 543 -12.09 17.28 8.14
CA PHE A 543 -13.42 17.14 8.74
C PHE A 543 -14.08 15.90 8.15
N GLY A 544 -14.65 15.04 8.99
CA GLY A 544 -15.33 13.85 8.55
C GLY A 544 -16.53 13.50 9.41
N VAL A 545 -17.43 12.71 8.82
CA VAL A 545 -18.62 12.17 9.46
C VAL A 545 -18.75 10.69 9.10
N VAL A 546 -19.11 9.87 10.08
CA VAL A 546 -19.56 8.49 9.91
C VAL A 546 -20.91 8.40 10.59
N ASP A 547 -21.95 8.20 9.79
CA ASP A 547 -23.32 8.00 10.27
C ASP A 547 -23.41 6.72 11.12
N PRO A 548 -24.24 6.68 12.17
CA PRO A 548 -24.43 5.48 12.99
C PRO A 548 -24.84 4.25 12.18
N GLY A 549 -25.60 4.40 11.10
CA GLY A 549 -26.03 3.30 10.25
C GLY A 549 -25.04 2.93 9.14
N PHE A 550 -23.91 3.62 9.03
CA PHE A 550 -22.93 3.31 7.98
C PHE A 550 -22.20 2.02 8.31
N GLU A 551 -22.37 1.02 7.43
CA GLU A 551 -21.65 -0.25 7.48
C GLU A 551 -20.94 -0.51 6.15
N VAL A 552 -19.59 -0.59 6.14
CA VAL A 552 -18.80 -0.79 4.91
C VAL A 552 -18.96 -2.20 4.31
N ASN A 553 -19.89 -2.98 4.85
CA ASN A 553 -20.26 -4.33 4.46
C ASN A 553 -19.18 -5.38 4.70
N ASP A 554 -19.51 -6.65 4.42
CA ASP A 554 -18.65 -7.80 4.68
C ASP A 554 -17.39 -7.90 3.81
N LEU A 555 -17.16 -6.97 2.88
CA LEU A 555 -15.94 -6.86 2.09
C LEU A 555 -15.06 -5.69 2.56
N GLY A 556 -15.55 -4.84 3.46
CA GLY A 556 -14.83 -3.72 4.05
C GLY A 556 -14.27 -4.00 5.44
N PHE A 557 -13.74 -2.95 6.03
CA PHE A 557 -13.30 -2.90 7.41
C PHE A 557 -13.68 -1.56 8.04
N GLN A 558 -14.31 -1.60 9.20
CA GLN A 558 -14.63 -0.43 10.00
C GLN A 558 -14.57 -0.76 11.48
N ALA A 559 -14.09 0.18 12.28
CA ALA A 559 -13.96 0.01 13.71
C ALA A 559 -15.04 0.74 14.51
N ARG A 560 -15.57 1.86 13.99
CA ARG A 560 -16.52 2.75 14.71
C ARG A 560 -17.43 3.50 13.74
N SER A 561 -18.69 3.65 14.14
CA SER A 561 -19.68 4.56 13.55
C SER A 561 -20.06 5.67 14.55
N ASP A 562 -21.09 6.47 14.23
CA ASP A 562 -21.59 7.57 15.07
C ASP A 562 -20.49 8.58 15.45
N GLN A 563 -19.76 9.06 14.45
CA GLN A 563 -18.58 9.91 14.68
C GLN A 563 -18.58 11.13 13.75
N ILE A 564 -18.46 12.32 14.33
CA ILE A 564 -18.05 13.55 13.65
C ILE A 564 -16.65 13.88 14.14
N ASN A 565 -15.69 14.11 13.24
CA ASN A 565 -14.30 14.38 13.61
C ASN A 565 -13.79 15.61 12.85
N GLY A 566 -13.12 16.50 13.57
CA GLY A 566 -12.44 17.66 13.01
C GLY A 566 -11.05 17.80 13.58
N SER A 567 -10.07 18.09 12.73
CA SER A 567 -8.68 18.31 13.14
C SER A 567 -8.01 19.40 12.33
N ALA A 568 -7.09 20.14 12.95
CA ALA A 568 -6.23 21.10 12.29
C ALA A 568 -4.80 20.95 12.79
N VAL A 569 -3.85 20.99 11.85
CA VAL A 569 -2.42 20.90 12.06
C VAL A 569 -1.77 22.10 11.41
N VAL A 570 -0.90 22.76 12.15
CA VAL A 570 0.02 23.76 11.63
C VAL A 570 1.43 23.36 12.05
N GLY A 571 2.37 23.46 11.13
CA GLY A 571 3.76 23.17 11.46
C GLY A 571 4.71 24.00 10.65
N ARG A 572 5.94 24.06 11.13
CA ARG A 572 7.05 24.71 10.45
C ARG A 572 8.23 23.76 10.36
N ARG A 573 8.83 23.71 9.18
CA ARG A 573 10.05 22.98 8.87
C ARG A 573 11.18 24.00 8.67
N TRP A 574 12.27 23.80 9.38
CA TRP A 574 13.54 24.44 9.14
C TRP A 574 14.44 23.41 8.47
N THR A 575 14.64 23.55 7.17
CA THR A 575 15.37 22.59 6.34
C THR A 575 16.85 22.87 6.22
N ARG A 576 17.28 24.09 6.61
CA ARG A 576 18.67 24.51 6.59
C ARG A 576 19.40 23.96 7.83
N PRO A 577 20.48 23.18 7.65
CA PRO A 577 21.29 22.70 8.76
C PRO A 577 21.86 23.86 9.60
N GLY A 578 21.66 23.80 10.91
CA GLY A 578 22.29 24.68 11.89
C GLY A 578 23.50 24.02 12.55
N ARG A 579 24.03 24.63 13.62
CA ARG A 579 25.16 24.08 14.38
C ARG A 579 24.79 22.82 15.19
N LEU A 580 23.52 22.68 15.57
CA LEU A 580 23.04 21.62 16.47
C LEU A 580 22.13 20.60 15.76
N PHE A 581 21.30 21.05 14.82
CA PHE A 581 20.29 20.22 14.16
C PHE A 581 20.42 20.32 12.64
N ARG A 582 20.29 19.19 11.94
CA ARG A 582 20.35 19.13 10.47
C ARG A 582 19.05 19.61 9.83
N ASN A 583 17.94 19.37 10.51
CA ASN A 583 16.65 19.95 10.20
C ASN A 583 15.85 20.03 11.49
N VAL A 584 14.88 20.92 11.56
CA VAL A 584 13.92 20.93 12.67
C VAL A 584 12.53 20.93 12.07
N ARG A 585 11.62 20.14 12.62
CA ARG A 585 10.20 20.22 12.33
C ARG A 585 9.45 20.36 13.64
N LEU A 586 8.59 21.37 13.74
CA LEU A 586 7.66 21.52 14.86
C LEU A 586 6.24 21.54 14.30
N ASN A 587 5.37 20.67 14.80
CA ASN A 587 3.96 20.62 14.42
C ASN A 587 3.10 20.74 15.66
N LEU A 588 2.12 21.64 15.60
CA LEU A 588 1.05 21.78 16.58
C LEU A 588 -0.25 21.34 15.91
N ALA A 589 -1.01 20.51 16.59
CA ALA A 589 -2.33 20.10 16.15
C ALA A 589 -3.37 20.21 17.25
N THR A 590 -4.61 20.37 16.83
CA THR A 590 -5.80 20.23 17.67
C THR A 590 -6.80 19.35 16.94
N PHE A 591 -7.54 18.55 17.68
CA PHE A 591 -8.61 17.74 17.14
C PHE A 591 -9.76 17.63 18.14
N ARG A 592 -10.95 17.39 17.61
CA ARG A 592 -12.18 17.16 18.34
C ARG A 592 -13.03 16.13 17.63
N SER A 593 -13.65 15.26 18.40
CA SER A 593 -14.59 14.27 17.95
C SER A 593 -15.89 14.40 18.73
N TRP A 594 -16.99 14.22 18.05
CA TRP A 594 -18.34 14.20 18.60
C TRP A 594 -19.05 12.94 18.13
N ASN A 595 -20.12 12.56 18.83
CA ASN A 595 -21.14 11.70 18.23
C ASN A 595 -22.06 12.53 17.32
N THR A 596 -23.00 11.88 16.62
CA THR A 596 -23.94 12.57 15.73
C THR A 596 -25.02 13.37 16.47
N ALA A 597 -25.20 13.16 17.78
CA ALA A 597 -25.98 14.05 18.66
C ALA A 597 -25.26 15.36 19.02
N GLY A 598 -23.96 15.47 18.75
CA GLY A 598 -23.14 16.64 19.06
C GLY A 598 -22.47 16.59 20.43
N ASP A 599 -22.51 15.46 21.14
CA ASP A 599 -21.78 15.26 22.39
C ASP A 599 -20.29 15.08 22.10
N LEU A 600 -19.45 15.78 22.86
CA LEU A 600 -18.00 15.71 22.70
C LEU A 600 -17.49 14.36 23.23
N THR A 601 -16.98 13.51 22.33
CA THR A 601 -16.45 12.18 22.68
C THR A 601 -14.93 12.20 22.85
N TRP A 602 -14.21 13.10 22.18
CA TRP A 602 -12.78 13.27 22.37
C TRP A 602 -12.30 14.67 21.96
N THR A 603 -11.30 15.21 22.64
CA THR A 603 -10.58 16.42 22.24
C THR A 603 -9.11 16.31 22.64
N GLY A 604 -8.23 16.97 21.90
CA GLY A 604 -6.82 17.01 22.27
C GLY A 604 -6.02 18.09 21.56
N TYR A 605 -4.81 18.29 22.09
CA TYR A 605 -3.74 19.05 21.47
C TYR A 605 -2.52 18.15 21.34
N PHE A 606 -1.80 18.27 20.24
CA PHE A 606 -0.64 17.43 19.96
C PHE A 606 0.52 18.31 19.50
N LEU A 607 1.68 18.13 20.11
CA LEU A 607 2.91 18.82 19.73
C LEU A 607 3.93 17.74 19.35
N THR A 608 4.48 17.85 18.15
CA THR A 608 5.58 16.98 17.72
C THR A 608 6.77 17.83 17.33
N SER A 609 7.94 17.30 17.64
CA SER A 609 9.22 17.84 17.22
C SER A 609 10.11 16.75 16.66
N ALA A 610 10.70 17.00 15.50
CA ALA A 610 11.80 16.20 14.96
C ALA A 610 13.03 17.11 14.77
N PHE A 611 14.21 16.58 15.08
CA PHE A 611 15.49 17.30 15.13
C PHE A 611 16.59 16.57 14.35
#